data_AF-G5KB35-F1
#
_entry.id   AF-G5KB35-F1
#
_cell.length_a   1.000
_cell.length_b   1.000
_cell.length_c   1.000
_cell.angle_alpha   90.00
_cell.angle_beta   90.00
_cell.angle_gamma   90.00
#
_symmetry.space_group_name_H-M   'P 1'
#
loop_
_entity.id
_entity.type
_entity.pdbx_description
1 polymer ?
#
loop_
_entity_poly.entity_id
_entity_poly.type
_entity_poly.pdbx_seq_one_letter_code
_entity_poly.pdbx_strand_id
1 'polypeptide(L)' 'MRKSFYTWLMTQRDSKSDDPVAVLADLAFEDTTFPKHSDDFDVISRYLEDQAVFSFNLGYFDQIWEDYLAH' A
#
# COMPACT_ATOMS: atom_id res chain seq x y z
N MET A 1 13.96 13.91 1.67
CA MET A 1 13.75 12.48 2.01
C MET A 1 12.31 12.19 1.72
N ARG A 2 12.03 11.26 0.81
CA ARG A 2 10.67 10.84 0.51
C ARG A 2 10.12 10.08 1.71
N LYS A 3 8.84 10.24 2.03
CA LYS A 3 8.20 9.42 3.07
C LYS A 3 8.09 7.99 2.54
N SER A 4 8.21 6.99 3.41
CA SER A 4 7.98 5.60 3.01
C SER A 4 6.57 5.44 2.46
N PHE A 5 6.39 4.46 1.56
CA PHE A 5 5.08 4.16 0.96
C PHE A 5 4.03 3.96 2.05
N TYR A 6 4.36 3.21 3.11
CA TYR A 6 3.48 3.01 4.26
C TYR A 6 3.04 4.31 4.93
N THR A 7 3.96 5.25 5.14
CA THR A 7 3.62 6.52 5.82
C THR A 7 2.64 7.35 5.01
N TRP A 8 2.80 7.37 3.69
CA TRP A 8 1.84 8.00 2.78
C TRP A 8 0.52 7.22 2.76
N LEU A 9 0.58 5.89 2.69
CA LEU A 9 -0.59 5.03 2.67
C LEU A 9 -1.48 5.24 3.92
N MET A 10 -0.88 5.46 5.10
CA MET A 10 -1.62 5.80 6.32
C MET A 10 -2.38 7.12 6.25
N THR A 11 -2.03 8.05 5.35
CA THR A 11 -2.80 9.29 5.17
C THR A 11 -4.04 9.07 4.28
N GLN A 12 -4.06 7.99 3.49
CA GLN A 12 -5.17 7.61 2.62
C GLN A 12 -6.15 6.65 3.31
N ARG A 13 -5.88 6.29 4.57
CA ARG A 13 -6.70 5.36 5.34
C ARG A 13 -8.07 5.96 5.64
N ASP A 14 -9.11 5.30 5.18
CA ASP A 14 -10.50 5.63 5.49
C ASP A 14 -11.33 4.35 5.60
N SER A 15 -11.70 3.99 6.83
CA SER A 15 -12.46 2.76 7.11
C SER A 15 -13.92 2.79 6.63
N LYS A 16 -14.36 3.91 6.04
CA LYS A 16 -15.68 4.06 5.41
C LYS A 16 -15.62 4.15 3.89
N SER A 17 -14.42 4.21 3.30
CA SER A 17 -14.24 4.22 1.86
C SER A 17 -13.95 2.82 1.34
N ASP A 18 -14.59 2.47 0.22
CA ASP A 18 -14.29 1.26 -0.53
C ASP A 18 -13.20 1.50 -1.60
N ASP A 19 -12.55 2.67 -1.56
CA ASP A 19 -11.47 2.99 -2.50
C ASP A 19 -10.31 2.00 -2.34
N PRO A 20 -9.73 1.50 -3.44
CA PRO A 20 -8.63 0.53 -3.37
C PRO A 20 -7.45 1.00 -2.50
N VAL A 21 -7.13 2.30 -2.50
CA VAL A 21 -6.06 2.86 -1.66
C VAL A 21 -6.40 2.81 -0.17
N ALA A 22 -7.65 3.05 0.21
CA ALA A 22 -8.11 2.99 1.59
C ALA A 22 -8.13 1.54 2.09
N VAL A 23 -8.61 0.61 1.26
CA VAL A 23 -8.57 -0.83 1.54
C VAL A 23 -7.13 -1.31 1.71
N LEU A 24 -6.21 -0.93 0.80
CA LEU A 24 -4.80 -1.29 0.92
C LEU A 24 -4.17 -0.68 2.18
N ALA A 25 -4.57 0.54 2.56
CA ALA A 25 -4.10 1.19 3.77
C ALA A 25 -4.54 0.49 5.05
N ASP A 26 -5.80 0.06 5.14
CA ASP A 26 -6.29 -0.73 6.27
C ASP A 26 -5.59 -2.08 6.34
N LEU A 27 -5.44 -2.77 5.21
CA LEU A 27 -4.73 -4.04 5.12
C LEU A 27 -3.26 -3.92 5.56
N ALA A 28 -2.53 -2.92 5.06
CA ALA A 28 -1.15 -2.66 5.46
C ALA A 28 -1.02 -2.22 6.93
N PHE A 29 -2.04 -1.56 7.49
CA PHE A 29 -2.07 -1.17 8.90
C PHE A 29 -2.21 -2.38 9.82
N GLU A 30 -3.11 -3.31 9.49
CA GLU A 30 -3.32 -4.56 10.23
C GLU A 30 -2.15 -5.54 10.08
N ASP A 31 -1.40 -5.43 8.99
CA ASP A 31 -0.22 -6.25 8.72
C ASP A 31 1.05 -5.73 9.44
N THR A 32 1.47 -6.48 10.46
CA THR A 32 2.71 -6.19 11.20
C THR A 32 3.99 -6.47 10.42
N THR A 33 3.94 -7.32 9.39
CA THR A 33 5.09 -7.69 8.56
C THR A 33 5.26 -6.80 7.33
N PHE A 34 4.32 -5.89 7.08
CA PHE A 34 4.42 -4.93 5.98
C PHE A 34 5.73 -4.14 6.05
N PRO A 35 6.46 -3.91 4.94
CA PRO A 35 7.73 -3.18 4.93
C PRO A 35 7.52 -1.66 5.11
N LYS A 36 7.28 -1.22 6.36
CA LYS A 36 6.90 0.16 6.74
C LYS A 36 7.92 1.25 6.40
N HIS A 37 9.18 0.85 6.17
CA HIS A 37 10.28 1.76 5.89
C HIS A 37 10.74 1.74 4.44
N SER A 38 10.08 0.96 3.57
CA SER A 38 10.41 0.91 2.16
C SER A 38 9.67 1.99 1.36
N ASP A 39 10.36 2.60 0.42
CA ASP A 39 9.83 3.38 -0.70
C ASP A 39 10.17 2.76 -2.07
N ASP A 40 10.70 1.54 -2.06
CA ASP A 40 11.09 0.78 -3.24
C ASP A 40 9.89 0.00 -3.81
N PHE A 41 9.59 0.21 -5.09
CA PHE A 41 8.49 -0.45 -5.80
C PHE A 41 8.65 -1.95 -5.81
N ASP A 42 9.84 -2.46 -6.12
CA ASP A 42 10.08 -3.90 -6.28
C ASP A 42 9.90 -4.61 -4.93
N VAL A 43 10.32 -3.97 -3.84
CA VAL A 43 10.14 -4.51 -2.48
C VAL A 43 8.66 -4.61 -2.12
N ILE A 44 7.88 -3.57 -2.40
CA ILE A 44 6.46 -3.50 -2.05
C ILE A 44 5.63 -4.42 -2.96
N SER A 45 5.86 -4.34 -4.27
CA SER A 45 5.22 -5.19 -5.28
C SER A 45 5.43 -6.67 -4.94
N ARG A 46 6.68 -7.07 -4.71
CA ARG A 46 6.99 -8.46 -4.35
C ARG A 46 6.36 -8.89 -3.04
N TYR A 47 6.33 -8.01 -2.04
CA TYR A 47 5.65 -8.29 -0.79
C TYR A 47 4.15 -8.58 -1.00
N LEU A 48 3.48 -7.75 -1.81
CA LEU A 48 2.06 -7.90 -2.12
C LEU A 48 1.76 -9.16 -2.95
N GLU A 49 2.66 -9.52 -3.87
CA GLU A 49 2.57 -10.75 -4.68
C GLU A 49 2.83 -12.02 -3.84
N ASP A 50 3.87 -12.01 -2.99
CA ASP A 50 4.26 -13.16 -2.16
C ASP A 50 3.25 -13.41 -1.02
N GLN A 51 2.68 -12.35 -0.45
CA GLN A 51 1.63 -12.43 0.58
C GLN A 51 0.26 -12.66 -0.05
N ALA A 52 0.12 -13.67 -0.93
CA ALA A 52 -1.10 -14.08 -1.68
C ALA A 52 -2.41 -14.26 -0.86
N VAL A 53 -2.37 -13.92 0.43
CA VAL A 53 -3.48 -13.78 1.38
C VAL A 53 -4.15 -12.40 1.30
N PHE A 54 -3.52 -11.38 0.69
CA PHE A 54 -4.21 -10.12 0.44
C PHE A 54 -5.32 -10.36 -0.60
N SER A 55 -6.58 -10.34 -0.16
CA SER A 55 -7.78 -10.28 -1.02
C SER A 55 -7.86 -8.97 -1.85
N PHE A 56 -6.74 -8.30 -2.03
CA PHE A 56 -6.60 -7.04 -2.74
C PHE A 56 -6.31 -7.32 -4.21
N ASN A 57 -7.00 -6.61 -5.10
CA ASN A 57 -6.73 -6.72 -6.52
C ASN A 57 -5.48 -5.90 -6.87
N LEU A 58 -4.37 -6.60 -7.13
CA LEU A 58 -3.08 -6.00 -7.51
C LEU A 58 -3.16 -5.11 -8.76
N GLY A 59 -4.20 -5.24 -9.60
CA GLY A 59 -4.42 -4.33 -10.73
C GLY A 59 -4.64 -2.86 -10.32
N TYR A 60 -5.00 -2.60 -9.05
CA TYR A 60 -5.07 -1.23 -8.51
C TYR A 60 -3.74 -0.75 -7.93
N PHE A 61 -2.79 -1.65 -7.66
CA PHE A 61 -1.52 -1.27 -7.02
C PHE A 61 -0.71 -0.29 -7.88
N ASP A 62 -0.63 -0.52 -9.19
CA ASP A 62 0.09 0.39 -10.10
C ASP A 62 -0.44 1.83 -10.01
N GLN A 63 -1.77 1.99 -10.01
CA GLN A 63 -2.40 3.31 -9.88
C GLN A 63 -2.11 3.94 -8.51
N ILE A 64 -2.21 3.17 -7.43
CA ILE A 64 -1.91 3.65 -6.07
C ILE A 64 -0.43 4.07 -5.96
N TRP A 65 0.45 3.32 -6.61
CA TRP A 65 1.87 3.65 -6.65
C TRP A 65 2.13 4.94 -7.40
N GLU A 66 1.47 5.17 -8.54
CA GLU A 66 1.54 6.44 -9.26
C GLU A 66 1.04 7.61 -8.41
N ASP A 67 -0.04 7.43 -7.65
CA ASP A 67 -0.58 8.46 -6.74
C ASP A 67 0.43 8.78 -5.61
N TYR A 68 1.09 7.76 -5.06
CA TYR A 68 2.22 7.94 -4.15
C TYR A 68 3.38 8.68 -4.83
N LEU A 69 3.64 8.38 -6.12
CA LEU A 69 4.73 9.01 -6.84
C LEU A 69 4.46 10.51 -7.12
N ALA A 70 3.19 10.87 -7.29
CA ALA A 70 2.73 12.24 -7.56
C ALA A 70 2.64 13.12 -6.31
N HIS A 71 2.76 12.55 -5.10
CA HIS A 71 2.64 13.22 -3.81
C HIS A 71 3.99 13.56 -3.17
#